data_AF-A0A1H0FPJ8-F1
#
_entry.id   AF-A0A1H0FPJ8-F1
#
_cell.length_a   1.000
_cell.length_b   1.000
_cell.length_c   1.000
_cell.angle_alpha   90.00
_cell.angle_beta   90.00
_cell.angle_gamma   90.00
#
_symmetry.space_group_name_H-M   'P 1'
#
loop_
_entity.id
_entity.type
_entity.pdbx_description
1 polymer ?
#
loop_
_entity_poly.entity_id
_entity_poly.type
_entity_poly.pdbx_seq_one_letter_code
_entity_poly.pdbx_strand_id
1 'polypeptide(L)'
;MKIQNGACAPMGSACLEKVLARLDKVKSDGAGKWKACCPAHDDKDPSLSIREASDGKVLLHCFAGCTATDIAAAIGLELRDLFPGLHQPRRGPSKAAVQHERTIYQIGLSMQMQGCRLDAEDQARFDLAKKRLGVNQ
;
A
#
# COMPACT_ATOMS: atom_id res chain seq x y z
N MET A 1 26.40 -12.04 43.08
CA MET A 1 25.75 -10.70 43.23
C MET A 1 25.59 -10.14 41.81
N LYS A 2 24.39 -10.19 41.21
CA LYS A 2 23.42 -9.07 41.09
C LYS A 2 24.15 -7.76 40.73
N ILE A 3 23.94 -7.15 39.56
CA ILE A 3 22.64 -6.71 39.02
C ILE A 3 22.59 -6.66 37.48
N GLN A 4 21.40 -6.97 36.97
CA GLN A 4 20.95 -6.83 35.59
C GLN A 4 20.48 -5.38 35.32
N ASN A 5 20.32 -5.05 34.03
CA ASN A 5 19.51 -4.00 33.39
C ASN A 5 20.23 -2.75 32.84
N GLY A 6 19.95 -2.43 31.56
CA GLY A 6 20.21 -1.11 31.00
C GLY A 6 19.99 -0.90 29.49
N ALA A 7 18.82 -1.28 28.96
CA ALA A 7 18.22 -0.87 27.67
C ALA A 7 18.89 -1.31 26.34
N CYS A 8 18.28 -2.31 25.69
CA CYS A 8 18.36 -2.46 24.23
C CYS A 8 17.90 -1.16 23.55
N ALA A 9 18.72 -0.64 22.63
CA ALA A 9 18.28 0.37 21.68
C ALA A 9 17.02 -0.13 20.96
N PRO A 10 16.04 0.72 20.62
CA PRO A 10 14.86 0.29 19.89
C PRO A 10 15.32 -0.24 18.54
N MET A 11 15.21 -1.55 18.32
CA MET A 11 15.32 -2.12 16.97
C MET A 11 14.23 -1.44 16.15
N GLY A 12 14.65 -0.71 15.12
CA GLY A 12 13.74 -0.11 14.16
C GLY A 12 12.89 -1.17 13.47
N SER A 13 11.79 -0.78 12.85
CA SER A 13 11.01 -1.68 12.02
C SER A 13 11.86 -2.28 10.90
N ALA A 14 11.46 -3.47 10.42
CA ALA A 14 12.10 -4.12 9.28
C ALA A 14 12.14 -3.22 8.02
N CYS A 15 11.19 -2.30 7.87
CA CYS A 15 11.19 -1.31 6.79
C CYS A 15 12.34 -0.32 6.93
N LEU A 16 12.56 0.20 8.15
CA LEU A 16 13.64 1.14 8.43
C LEU A 16 15.01 0.49 8.22
N GLU A 17 15.21 -0.73 8.72
CA GLU A 17 16.48 -1.46 8.56
C GLU A 17 16.85 -1.64 7.08
N LYS A 18 15.88 -1.97 6.21
CA LYS A 18 16.10 -2.08 4.76
C LYS A 18 16.59 -0.78 4.14
N VAL A 19 16.06 0.36 4.59
CA VAL A 19 16.44 1.69 4.07
C VAL A 19 17.83 2.06 4.56
N LEU A 20 18.08 1.99 5.88
CA LEU A 20 19.36 2.40 6.46
C LEU A 20 20.53 1.56 5.95
N ALA A 21 20.31 0.27 5.68
CA ALA A 21 21.34 -0.64 5.15
C ALA A 21 21.84 -0.28 3.73
N ARG A 22 21.16 0.63 3.02
CA ARG A 22 21.46 0.99 1.62
C ARG A 22 21.85 2.46 1.44
N LEU A 23 22.01 3.19 2.54
CA LEU A 23 22.34 4.61 2.53
C LEU A 23 23.76 4.86 3.04
N ASP A 24 24.40 5.89 2.49
CA ASP A 24 25.73 6.32 2.90
C ASP A 24 25.69 7.43 3.96
N LYS A 25 26.73 7.48 4.79
CA LYS A 25 26.94 8.50 5.84
C LYS A 25 25.75 8.66 6.80
N VAL A 26 25.07 7.56 7.12
CA VAL A 26 23.95 7.54 8.05
C VAL A 26 24.39 7.95 9.46
N LYS A 27 23.66 8.90 10.05
CA LYS A 27 23.87 9.39 11.43
C LYS A 27 22.53 9.49 12.14
N SER A 28 22.47 9.14 13.41
CA SER A 28 21.26 9.35 14.23
C SER A 28 21.08 10.84 14.54
N ASP A 29 19.83 11.31 14.51
CA ASP A 29 19.42 12.71 14.74
C ASP A 29 18.30 12.77 15.80
N GLY A 30 18.49 12.00 16.87
CA GLY A 30 17.51 11.79 17.93
C GLY A 30 16.74 10.46 17.81
N ALA A 31 15.84 10.21 18.75
CA ALA A 31 15.07 8.97 18.80
C ALA A 31 14.19 8.79 17.55
N GLY A 32 14.39 7.68 16.82
CA GLY A 32 13.61 7.35 15.63
C GLY A 32 13.90 8.25 14.41
N LYS A 33 15.03 8.97 14.41
CA LYS A 33 15.41 9.89 13.33
C LYS A 33 16.86 9.68 12.91
N TRP A 34 17.11 9.80 11.61
CA TRP A 34 18.42 9.70 11.00
C TRP A 34 18.61 10.75 9.92
N LYS A 35 19.86 11.12 9.67
CA LYS A 35 20.27 11.85 8.49
C LYS A 35 21.22 11.01 7.65
N ALA A 36 21.15 11.18 6.34
CA ALA A 36 22.05 10.57 5.37
C ALA A 36 22.27 11.49 4.18
N CYS A 37 23.23 11.15 3.32
CA CYS A 37 23.30 11.75 1.99
C CYS A 37 22.18 11.19 1.11
N CYS A 38 21.55 12.05 0.32
CA CYS A 38 20.50 11.65 -0.61
C CYS A 38 21.13 10.95 -1.83
N PRO A 39 20.76 9.70 -2.12
CA PRO A 39 21.31 8.95 -3.27
C PRO A 39 20.71 9.38 -4.62
N ALA A 40 19.63 10.17 -4.61
CA ALA A 40 18.93 10.63 -5.82
C ALA A 40 19.56 11.90 -6.45
N HIS A 41 20.60 12.46 -5.84
CA HIS A 41 21.43 13.52 -6.43
C HIS A 41 22.88 13.40 -5.91
N ASP A 42 23.81 14.15 -6.51
CA ASP A 42 25.20 14.22 -5.99
C ASP A 42 25.20 15.01 -4.67
N ASP A 43 25.11 14.29 -3.57
CA ASP A 43 24.98 14.89 -2.24
C ASP A 43 26.26 14.75 -1.42
N LYS A 44 26.86 15.89 -1.05
CA LYS A 44 28.11 15.94 -0.28
C LYS A 44 27.86 16.05 1.22
N ASP A 45 26.75 16.70 1.60
CA ASP A 45 26.38 17.05 2.96
C ASP A 45 24.99 16.48 3.28
N PRO A 46 24.78 15.75 4.38
CA PRO A 46 23.53 15.02 4.62
C PRO A 46 22.23 15.83 4.45
N SER A 47 21.60 15.71 3.28
CA SER A 47 20.37 16.44 2.91
C SER A 47 19.10 15.59 3.10
N LEU A 48 19.24 14.30 3.37
CA LEU A 48 18.13 13.37 3.55
C LEU A 48 17.82 13.18 5.02
N SER A 49 16.60 13.52 5.42
CA SER A 49 16.01 13.18 6.72
C SER A 49 15.21 11.90 6.60
N ILE A 50 15.48 10.95 7.49
CA ILE A 50 14.78 9.68 7.61
C ILE A 50 14.13 9.63 9.00
N ARG A 51 12.85 9.27 9.05
CA ARG A 51 12.13 9.12 10.31
C ARG A 51 11.28 7.87 10.29
N GLU A 52 11.31 7.13 11.39
CA GLU A 52 10.33 6.09 11.65
C GLU A 52 9.09 6.69 12.33
N ALA A 53 7.93 6.46 11.73
CA ALA A 53 6.64 6.80 12.31
C ALA A 53 6.19 5.70 13.29
N SER A 54 5.30 6.06 14.22
CA SER A 54 4.78 5.13 15.24
C SER A 54 4.00 3.95 14.67
N ASP A 55 3.52 4.06 13.43
CA ASP A 55 2.83 2.99 12.71
C ASP A 55 3.78 2.10 11.88
N GLY A 56 5.10 2.29 12.02
CA GLY A 56 6.15 1.50 11.35
C GLY A 56 6.49 1.96 9.93
N LYS A 57 5.92 3.08 9.46
CA LYS A 57 6.26 3.67 8.17
C LYS A 57 7.59 4.41 8.24
N VAL A 58 8.35 4.35 7.16
CA VAL A 58 9.57 5.14 6.97
C VAL A 58 9.25 6.38 6.15
N LEU A 59 9.49 7.54 6.74
CA LEU A 59 9.34 8.85 6.09
C LEU A 59 10.70 9.29 5.57
N LEU A 60 10.75 9.64 4.29
CA LEU A 60 11.92 10.19 3.62
C LEU A 60 11.64 11.62 3.22
N HIS A 61 12.54 12.54 3.56
CA HIS A 61 12.45 13.93 3.14
C HIS A 61 13.84 14.46 2.76
N CYS A 62 14.01 14.75 1.47
CA CYS A 62 15.21 15.40 0.97
C CYS A 62 14.99 16.90 0.86
N PHE A 63 15.82 17.68 1.55
CA PHE A 63 15.71 19.15 1.54
C PHE A 63 16.12 19.80 0.20
N ALA A 64 16.75 19.03 -0.71
CA ALA A 64 17.06 19.47 -2.07
C ALA A 64 15.90 19.24 -3.07
N GLY A 65 14.82 18.54 -2.67
CA GLY A 65 13.61 18.38 -3.48
C GLY A 65 13.43 17.03 -4.19
N CYS A 66 14.31 16.04 -3.98
CA CYS A 66 14.11 14.70 -4.50
C CYS A 66 12.84 14.06 -3.92
N THR A 67 12.08 13.31 -4.73
CA THR A 67 10.89 12.62 -4.24
C THR A 67 11.26 11.34 -3.49
N ALA A 68 10.37 10.86 -2.61
CA ALA A 68 10.56 9.59 -1.92
C ALA A 68 10.70 8.41 -2.91
N THR A 69 10.03 8.48 -4.07
CA THR A 69 10.12 7.49 -5.13
C THR A 69 11.52 7.47 -5.75
N ASP A 70 12.08 8.64 -6.07
CA ASP A 70 13.43 8.74 -6.65
C ASP A 70 14.49 8.20 -5.67
N ILE A 71 14.35 8.55 -4.40
CA ILE A 71 15.25 8.09 -3.33
C ILE A 71 15.16 6.57 -3.19
N ALA A 72 13.95 6.01 -3.10
CA ALA A 72 13.74 4.57 -2.98
C ALA A 72 14.32 3.82 -4.19
N ALA A 73 14.05 4.31 -5.41
CA ALA A 73 14.57 3.74 -6.64
C ALA A 73 16.11 3.78 -6.69
N ALA A 74 16.73 4.88 -6.26
CA ALA A 74 18.19 5.02 -6.23
C ALA A 74 18.89 4.00 -5.30
N ILE A 75 18.18 3.51 -4.28
CA ILE A 75 18.67 2.44 -3.39
C ILE A 75 18.11 1.06 -3.72
N GLY A 76 17.45 0.89 -4.88
CA GLY A 76 16.90 -0.40 -5.31
C GLY A 76 15.73 -0.91 -4.44
N LEU A 77 14.94 0.01 -3.89
CA LEU A 77 13.69 -0.28 -3.18
C LEU A 77 12.50 0.28 -3.96
N GLU A 78 11.31 -0.27 -3.68
CA GLU A 78 10.06 0.34 -4.14
C GLU A 78 9.43 1.15 -3.01
N LEU A 79 8.54 2.09 -3.36
CA LEU A 79 7.84 2.91 -2.37
C LEU A 79 7.09 2.04 -1.34
N ARG A 80 6.60 0.86 -1.73
CA ARG A 80 5.93 -0.10 -0.83
C ARG A 80 6.81 -0.61 0.29
N ASP A 81 8.13 -0.68 0.10
CA ASP A 81 9.07 -1.17 1.12
C ASP A 81 9.22 -0.21 2.30
N LEU A 82 8.82 1.05 2.11
CA LEU A 82 8.77 2.07 3.17
C LEU A 82 7.57 1.90 4.11
N PHE A 83 6.63 1.02 3.78
CA PHE A 83 5.44 0.79 4.57
C PHE A 83 5.48 -0.62 5.16
N PRO A 84 5.05 -0.78 6.42
CA PRO A 84 4.83 -2.12 6.95
C PRO A 84 3.74 -2.77 6.10
N GLY A 85 3.92 -4.05 5.79
CA GLY A 85 3.04 -4.86 4.94
C GLY A 85 1.67 -5.13 5.56
N LEU A 86 0.96 -4.07 5.94
CA LEU A 86 -0.46 -4.10 6.26
C LEU A 86 -1.19 -4.40 4.95
N HIS A 87 -1.25 -5.68 4.61
CA HIS A 87 -2.30 -6.20 3.75
C HIS A 87 -3.64 -5.91 4.45
N GLN A 88 -4.15 -4.69 4.29
CA GLN A 88 -5.58 -4.53 4.44
C GLN A 88 -6.19 -5.42 3.35
N PRO A 89 -6.98 -6.44 3.74
CA PRO A 89 -7.64 -7.27 2.74
C PRO A 89 -8.41 -6.32 1.85
N ARG A 90 -8.20 -6.41 0.52
CA ARG A 90 -8.99 -5.61 -0.42
C ARG A 90 -10.45 -5.90 -0.09
N ARG A 91 -11.17 -4.89 0.42
CA ARG A 91 -12.57 -5.05 0.72
C ARG A 91 -13.27 -5.34 -0.61
N GLY A 92 -13.92 -6.50 -0.69
CA GLY A 92 -14.77 -6.83 -1.80
C GLY A 92 -15.95 -5.85 -1.92
N PRO A 93 -16.81 -6.00 -2.95
CA PRO A 93 -18.00 -5.18 -3.09
C PRO A 93 -18.86 -5.27 -1.82
N SER A 94 -19.57 -4.18 -1.51
CA SER A 94 -20.48 -4.16 -0.36
C SER A 94 -21.61 -5.18 -0.55
N LYS A 95 -22.22 -5.64 0.55
CA LYS A 95 -23.40 -6.51 0.49
C LYS A 95 -24.52 -5.88 -0.38
N ALA A 96 -24.69 -4.57 -0.30
CA ALA A 96 -25.67 -3.83 -1.09
C ALA A 96 -25.34 -3.87 -2.60
N ALA A 97 -24.08 -3.72 -2.98
CA ALA A 97 -23.65 -3.83 -4.38
C ALA A 97 -23.88 -5.25 -4.92
N VAL A 98 -23.51 -6.29 -4.15
CA VAL A 98 -23.79 -7.68 -4.53
C VAL A 98 -25.29 -7.94 -4.68
N GLN A 99 -26.10 -7.39 -3.78
CA GLN A 99 -27.55 -7.56 -3.84
C GLN A 99 -28.16 -6.85 -5.06
N HIS A 100 -27.66 -5.67 -5.42
CA HIS A 100 -28.11 -4.95 -6.60
C HIS A 100 -27.89 -5.76 -7.87
N GLU A 101 -26.69 -6.33 -8.06
CA GLU A 101 -26.39 -7.21 -9.20
C GLU A 101 -27.29 -8.46 -9.20
N ARG A 102 -27.57 -9.05 -8.03
CA ARG A 102 -28.51 -10.19 -7.92
C ARG A 102 -29.91 -9.82 -8.35
N THR A 103 -30.40 -8.65 -7.96
CA THR A 103 -31.73 -8.17 -8.36
C THR A 103 -31.81 -8.01 -9.88
N ILE A 104 -30.81 -7.38 -10.51
CA ILE A 104 -30.76 -7.23 -11.97
C ILE A 104 -30.79 -8.62 -12.64
N TYR A 105 -29.95 -9.54 -12.18
CA TYR A 105 -29.91 -10.90 -12.71
C TYR A 105 -31.25 -11.63 -12.55
N GLN A 106 -31.88 -11.54 -11.38
CA GLN A 106 -33.16 -12.19 -11.10
C GLN A 106 -34.30 -11.65 -11.97
N ILE A 107 -34.35 -10.33 -12.18
CA ILE A 107 -35.34 -9.70 -13.06
C ILE A 107 -35.18 -10.25 -14.49
N GLY A 108 -33.97 -10.18 -15.04
CA GLY A 108 -33.71 -10.66 -16.40
C GLY A 108 -33.99 -12.16 -16.57
N LEU A 109 -33.58 -12.99 -15.59
CA LEU A 109 -33.84 -14.43 -15.61
C LEU A 109 -35.35 -14.73 -15.57
N SER A 110 -36.10 -14.03 -14.72
CA SER A 110 -37.56 -14.18 -14.62
C SER A 110 -38.24 -13.85 -15.93
N MET A 111 -37.86 -12.74 -16.58
CA MET A 111 -38.43 -12.34 -17.87
C MET A 111 -38.11 -13.35 -18.97
N GLN A 112 -36.87 -13.85 -19.03
CA GLN A 112 -36.48 -14.87 -20.00
C GLN A 112 -37.23 -16.20 -19.78
N MET A 113 -37.40 -16.65 -18.53
CA MET A 113 -38.18 -17.87 -18.20
C MET A 113 -39.65 -17.76 -18.59
N GLN A 114 -40.21 -16.55 -18.57
CA GLN A 114 -41.57 -16.26 -19.04
C GLN A 114 -41.67 -16.18 -20.57
N GLY A 115 -40.56 -16.37 -21.30
CA GLY A 115 -40.51 -16.26 -22.75
C GLY A 115 -40.48 -14.82 -23.27
N CYS A 116 -40.36 -13.83 -22.37
CA CYS A 116 -40.21 -12.44 -22.76
C CYS A 116 -38.78 -12.17 -23.22
N ARG A 117 -38.65 -11.49 -24.35
CA ARG A 117 -37.35 -11.00 -24.83
C ARG A 117 -37.03 -9.68 -24.13
N LEU A 118 -35.86 -9.60 -23.50
CA LEU A 118 -35.31 -8.36 -22.98
C LEU A 118 -34.92 -7.44 -24.15
N ASP A 119 -35.12 -6.14 -24.00
CA ASP A 119 -34.54 -5.18 -24.95
C ASP A 119 -33.00 -5.17 -24.85
N ALA A 120 -32.35 -4.44 -25.75
CA ALA A 120 -30.88 -4.44 -25.83
C ALA A 120 -30.22 -3.88 -24.56
N GLU A 121 -30.86 -2.92 -23.89
CA GLU A 121 -30.30 -2.26 -22.70
C GLU A 121 -30.42 -3.18 -21.48
N ASP A 122 -31.58 -3.78 -21.28
CA ASP A 122 -31.84 -4.71 -20.18
C ASP A 122 -31.08 -6.03 -20.37
N GLN A 123 -30.93 -6.50 -21.61
CA GLN A 123 -30.07 -7.64 -21.92
C GLN A 123 -28.61 -7.36 -21.54
N ALA A 124 -28.08 -6.16 -21.85
CA ALA A 124 -26.73 -5.78 -21.47
C ALA A 124 -26.55 -5.69 -19.94
N ARG A 125 -27.55 -5.15 -19.22
CA ARG A 125 -27.56 -5.13 -17.75
C ARG A 125 -27.53 -6.54 -17.16
N PHE A 126 -28.38 -7.43 -17.67
CA PHE A 126 -28.45 -8.82 -17.25
C PHE A 126 -27.12 -9.55 -17.46
N ASP A 127 -26.49 -9.42 -18.63
CA ASP A 127 -25.22 -10.07 -18.95
C ASP A 127 -24.06 -9.52 -18.10
N LEU A 128 -24.06 -8.20 -17.85
CA LEU A 128 -23.08 -7.57 -16.96
C LEU A 128 -23.23 -8.07 -15.52
N ALA A 129 -24.45 -8.15 -15.00
CA ALA A 129 -24.73 -8.68 -13.67
C ALA A 129 -24.31 -10.15 -13.54
N LYS A 130 -24.63 -10.97 -14.56
CA LYS A 130 -24.21 -12.37 -14.65
C LYS A 130 -22.69 -12.51 -14.55
N LYS A 131 -21.94 -11.72 -15.32
CA LYS A 131 -20.46 -11.68 -15.29
C LYS A 131 -19.92 -11.27 -13.92
N ARG A 132 -20.50 -10.22 -13.32
CA ARG A 132 -20.07 -9.70 -12.00
C ARG A 132 -20.33 -10.68 -10.86
N LEU A 133 -21.41 -11.46 -10.95
CA LEU A 133 -21.74 -12.51 -9.99
C LEU A 133 -20.98 -13.81 -10.22
N GLY A 134 -20.23 -13.94 -11.33
CA GLY A 134 -19.50 -15.15 -11.67
C GLY A 134 -20.39 -16.34 -12.04
N VAL A 135 -21.62 -16.07 -12.49
CA VAL A 135 -22.56 -17.12 -12.93
C VAL A 135 -22.18 -17.51 -14.36
N ASN A 136 -21.39 -18.57 -14.52
CA ASN A 136 -21.08 -19.13 -15.83
C ASN A 136 -22.25 -19.99 -16.35
N GLN A 137 -22.41 -20.04 -17.68
CA GLN A 137 -23.38 -20.91 -18.37
C GLN A 137 -23.05 -22.39 -18.16
#